data_AF-A0A959CEL0-F1
#
_entry.id   AF-A0A959CEL0-F1
#
_cell.length_a   1.000
_cell.length_b   1.000
_cell.length_c   1.000
_cell.angle_alpha   90.00
_cell.angle_beta   90.00
_cell.angle_gamma   90.00
#
_symmetry.space_group_name_H-M   'P 1'
#
loop_
_entity.id
_entity.type
_entity.pdbx_description
1 polymer ?
#
loop_
_entity_poly.entity_id
_entity_poly.type
_entity_poly.pdbx_seq_one_letter_code
_entity_poly.pdbx_strand_id
1 'polypeptide(L)'
;VVPDCGGEAARVGETPVSAKETEKAELAPIKLYPNPSQGTLTIELPVGYGPAIVIFYNLQGQTALKQGLSEGRRLINLPSGRFKPGVYLAELILSSGKRERFKLILTR
;
A
#
# COMPACT_ATOMS: atom_id res chain seq x y z
N VAL A 1 -71.22 -10.67 -26.69
CA VAL A 1 -70.77 -9.75 -25.61
C VAL A 1 -69.45 -10.30 -25.09
N VAL A 2 -68.35 -9.63 -25.39
CA VAL A 2 -67.00 -9.93 -24.88
C VAL A 2 -66.61 -8.80 -23.94
N PRO A 3 -66.12 -9.06 -22.71
CA PRO A 3 -65.43 -8.06 -21.93
C PRO A 3 -63.91 -8.20 -22.09
N ASP A 4 -63.33 -7.18 -22.72
CA ASP A 4 -62.31 -6.25 -22.23
C ASP A 4 -61.34 -6.63 -21.08
N CYS A 5 -60.07 -6.26 -21.34
CA CYS A 5 -59.05 -5.66 -20.46
C CYS A 5 -58.34 -6.42 -19.33
N GLY A 6 -57.02 -6.19 -19.32
CA GLY A 6 -56.13 -6.24 -18.16
C GLY A 6 -55.01 -7.26 -18.36
N GLY A 7 -53.71 -6.93 -18.27
CA GLY A 7 -53.06 -5.79 -17.67
C GLY A 7 -51.64 -6.24 -17.32
N GLU A 8 -50.70 -5.40 -17.71
CA GLU A 8 -49.25 -5.48 -17.55
C GLU A 8 -48.80 -5.80 -16.11
N ALA A 9 -47.83 -6.71 -15.95
CA ALA A 9 -47.04 -6.82 -14.71
C ALA A 9 -45.70 -7.53 -14.98
N ALA A 10 -44.84 -6.92 -15.80
CA ALA A 10 -43.42 -7.24 -15.81
C ALA A 10 -42.82 -6.73 -14.48
N ARG A 11 -42.61 -7.64 -13.53
CA ARG A 11 -41.91 -7.33 -12.27
C ARG A 11 -40.44 -7.07 -12.56
N VAL A 12 -40.06 -5.81 -12.62
CA VAL A 12 -38.67 -5.37 -12.54
C VAL A 12 -38.22 -5.64 -11.10
N GLY A 13 -37.44 -6.71 -10.91
CA GLY A 13 -36.74 -6.96 -9.67
C GLY A 13 -35.57 -6.01 -9.55
N GLU A 14 -35.80 -4.81 -9.04
CA GLU A 14 -34.74 -3.88 -8.67
C GLU A 14 -34.07 -4.43 -7.41
N THR A 15 -32.87 -4.98 -7.58
CA THR A 15 -31.98 -5.26 -6.45
C THR A 15 -31.37 -3.94 -6.00
N PRO A 16 -31.52 -3.52 -4.73
CA PRO A 16 -30.75 -2.40 -4.22
C PRO A 16 -29.31 -2.88 -4.07
N VAL A 17 -28.47 -2.58 -5.07
CA VAL A 17 -27.02 -2.68 -4.94
C VAL A 17 -26.60 -1.56 -3.98
N SER A 18 -26.62 -1.88 -2.69
CA SER A 18 -26.04 -1.07 -1.63
C SER A 18 -24.52 -1.10 -1.81
N ALA A 19 -24.05 -0.26 -2.73
CA ALA A 19 -22.65 0.10 -2.85
C ALA A 19 -22.32 0.91 -1.60
N LYS A 20 -21.86 0.18 -0.57
CA LYS A 20 -21.26 0.77 0.62
C LYS A 20 -19.94 1.41 0.16
N GLU A 21 -20.02 2.65 -0.31
CA GLU A 21 -18.88 3.55 -0.48
C GLU A 21 -18.22 3.65 0.88
N THR A 22 -17.23 2.78 1.08
CA THR A 22 -16.41 2.78 2.26
C THR A 22 -15.39 3.86 2.02
N GLU A 23 -15.66 5.02 2.61
CA GLU A 23 -14.75 6.15 2.79
C GLU A 23 -13.32 5.64 2.93
N LYS A 24 -12.56 5.85 1.85
CA LYS A 24 -11.15 5.55 1.79
C LYS A 24 -10.47 6.56 2.71
N ALA A 25 -10.29 6.18 3.97
CA ALA A 25 -9.51 6.95 4.93
C ALA A 25 -8.17 7.26 4.26
N GLU A 26 -7.99 8.52 3.87
CA GLU A 26 -6.79 9.02 3.21
C GLU A 26 -5.66 9.05 4.25
N LEU A 27 -5.11 7.88 4.52
CA LEU A 27 -3.87 7.73 5.26
C LEU A 27 -2.83 8.60 4.56
N ALA A 28 -2.26 9.55 5.30
CA ALA A 28 -1.25 10.47 4.80
C ALA A 28 -0.17 9.71 4.00
N PRO A 29 0.32 10.29 2.88
CA PRO A 29 1.25 9.59 1.99
C PRO A 29 2.52 9.21 2.76
N ILE A 30 2.96 7.97 2.61
CA ILE A 30 4.24 7.51 3.15
C ILE A 30 5.33 8.18 2.33
N LYS A 31 6.23 8.86 3.03
CA LYS A 31 7.28 9.63 2.40
C LYS A 31 8.61 8.89 2.55
N LEU A 32 9.24 8.56 1.42
CA LEU A 32 10.62 8.08 1.38
C LEU A 32 11.52 9.23 0.92
N TYR A 33 12.43 9.64 1.80
CA TYR A 33 13.44 10.66 1.54
C TYR A 33 14.81 10.17 2.01
N PRO A 34 15.92 10.63 1.41
CA PRO A 34 16.16 10.80 -0.01
C PRO A 34 16.62 9.49 -0.66
N ASN A 35 16.72 9.47 -1.99
CA ASN A 35 17.49 8.45 -2.71
C ASN A 35 18.94 8.47 -2.18
N PRO A 36 19.49 7.37 -1.61
CA PRO A 36 20.64 7.41 -0.70
C PRO A 36 21.90 7.87 -1.42
N SER A 37 22.11 9.19 -1.38
CA SER A 37 23.30 9.88 -1.85
C SER A 37 24.25 10.19 -0.67
N GLN A 38 23.82 9.92 0.57
CA GLN A 38 24.56 10.18 1.82
C GLN A 38 24.64 8.99 2.79
N GLY A 39 24.55 7.74 2.30
CA GLY A 39 24.86 6.57 3.14
C GLY A 39 23.72 6.05 4.02
N THR A 40 22.57 6.73 4.06
CA THR A 40 21.40 6.32 4.86
C THR A 40 20.10 6.49 4.06
N LEU A 41 19.23 5.50 4.17
CA LEU A 41 17.87 5.53 3.65
C LEU A 41 16.92 5.80 4.82
N THR A 42 16.07 6.83 4.69
CA THR A 42 15.06 7.15 5.70
C THR A 42 13.67 6.76 5.21
N ILE A 43 12.96 5.96 6.00
CA ILE A 43 11.54 5.67 5.80
C ILE A 43 10.77 6.41 6.88
N GLU A 44 9.90 7.34 6.47
CA GLU A 44 8.99 8.04 7.37
C GLU A 44 7.59 7.44 7.28
N LEU A 45 7.11 6.90 8.41
CA LEU A 45 5.75 6.39 8.56
C LEU A 45 4.86 7.47 9.19
N PRO A 46 3.64 7.69 8.68
CA PRO A 46 2.69 8.61 9.28
C PRO A 46 2.31 8.20 10.70
N VAL A 47 1.86 9.17 11.48
CA VAL A 47 1.38 8.95 12.86
C VAL A 47 0.14 8.06 12.83
N GLY A 48 0.08 7.08 13.74
CA GLY A 48 -1.05 6.14 13.84
C GLY A 48 -0.88 4.84 13.05
N TYR A 49 0.28 4.64 12.42
CA TYR A 49 0.61 3.37 11.78
C TYR A 49 0.97 2.31 12.84
N GLY A 50 0.27 1.18 12.78
CA GLY A 50 0.57 -0.02 13.57
C GLY A 50 1.86 -0.71 13.12
N PRO A 51 2.16 -1.91 13.65
CA PRO A 51 3.34 -2.65 13.25
C PRO A 51 3.37 -2.88 11.74
N ALA A 52 4.54 -2.73 11.14
CA ALA A 52 4.74 -2.84 9.70
C ALA A 52 5.98 -3.68 9.37
N ILE A 53 6.07 -4.15 8.14
CA ILE A 53 7.23 -4.88 7.62
C ILE A 53 7.68 -4.16 6.36
N VAL A 54 8.95 -3.77 6.30
CA VAL A 54 9.57 -3.32 5.07
C VAL A 54 10.42 -4.43 4.49
N ILE A 55 10.26 -4.69 3.20
CA ILE A 55 10.98 -5.69 2.44
C ILE A 55 11.61 -5.02 1.23
N PHE A 56 12.90 -5.22 1.02
CA PHE A 56 13.63 -4.75 -0.15
C PHE A 56 13.91 -5.93 -1.07
N TYR A 57 13.55 -5.80 -2.33
CA TYR A 57 13.81 -6.76 -3.38
C TYR A 57 14.82 -6.20 -4.37
N ASN A 58 15.74 -7.03 -4.85
CA ASN A 58 16.52 -6.69 -6.03
C ASN A 58 15.69 -6.89 -7.32
N LEU A 59 16.24 -6.55 -8.48
CA LEU A 59 15.56 -6.73 -9.78
C LEU A 59 15.23 -8.18 -10.13
N GLN A 60 15.85 -9.15 -9.46
CA GLN A 60 15.57 -10.59 -9.62
C GLN A 60 14.45 -11.06 -8.67
N GLY A 61 13.84 -10.16 -7.90
CA GLY A 61 12.80 -10.49 -6.91
C GLY A 61 13.34 -11.11 -5.62
N GLN A 62 14.66 -11.20 -5.46
CA GLN A 62 15.26 -11.75 -4.23
C GLN A 62 15.22 -10.72 -3.12
N THR A 63 14.90 -11.16 -1.91
CA THR A 63 14.89 -10.30 -0.73
C THR A 63 16.32 -9.91 -0.34
N ALA A 64 16.63 -8.62 -0.45
CA ALA A 64 17.90 -8.03 0.00
C ALA A 64 17.87 -7.68 1.49
N LEU A 65 16.72 -7.22 2.00
CA LEU A 65 16.52 -6.90 3.41
C LEU A 65 15.05 -7.08 3.77
N LYS A 66 14.78 -7.60 4.97
CA LYS A 66 13.44 -7.61 5.58
C LYS A 66 13.56 -7.10 7.01
N GLN A 67 12.81 -6.07 7.34
CA GLN A 67 12.85 -5.42 8.64
C GLN A 67 11.44 -5.22 9.19
N GLY A 68 11.20 -5.72 10.39
CA GLY A 68 9.99 -5.43 11.16
C GLY A 68 10.09 -4.05 11.82
N LEU A 69 8.98 -3.33 11.79
CA LEU A 69 8.78 -2.00 12.32
C LEU A 69 7.75 -2.10 13.45
N SER A 70 8.19 -1.84 14.66
CA SER A 70 7.32 -1.80 15.84
C SER A 70 6.38 -0.58 15.77
N GLU A 71 5.25 -0.68 16.44
CA GLU A 71 4.29 0.43 16.57
C GLU A 71 4.97 1.69 17.13
N GLY A 72 4.60 2.85 16.58
CA GLY A 72 5.14 4.15 17.01
C GLY A 72 6.52 4.52 16.46
N ARG A 73 7.21 3.61 15.74
CA ARG A 73 8.49 3.92 15.08
C ARG A 73 8.24 4.70 13.79
N ARG A 74 8.34 6.03 13.87
CA ARG A 74 8.05 6.94 12.76
C ARG A 74 9.16 7.04 11.72
N LEU A 75 10.40 6.74 12.09
CA LEU A 75 11.56 7.03 11.26
C LEU A 75 12.54 5.86 11.35
N ILE A 76 12.90 5.30 10.19
CA ILE A 76 13.85 4.18 10.11
C ILE A 76 15.01 4.60 9.24
N ASN A 77 16.20 4.58 9.83
CA ASN A 77 17.45 4.82 9.14
C ASN A 77 18.10 3.48 8.82
N LEU A 78 18.16 3.14 7.54
CA LEU A 78 18.84 1.95 7.05
C LEU A 78 20.21 2.35 6.49
N PRO A 79 21.32 1.80 7.01
CA PRO A 79 22.64 2.08 6.46
C PRO A 79 22.73 1.51 5.04
N SER A 80 23.00 2.37 4.05
CA SER A 80 23.03 1.97 2.64
C SER A 80 24.18 1.02 2.32
N GLY A 81 25.23 0.97 3.16
CA GLY A 81 26.36 0.04 3.00
C GLY A 81 26.00 -1.45 3.08
N ARG A 82 24.76 -1.79 3.49
CA ARG A 82 24.25 -3.16 3.41
C ARG A 82 23.71 -3.56 2.03
N PHE A 83 23.55 -2.58 1.14
CA PHE A 83 23.00 -2.78 -0.20
C PHE A 83 24.11 -2.59 -1.23
N LYS A 84 24.17 -3.49 -2.23
CA LYS A 84 25.01 -3.26 -3.41
C LYS A 84 24.40 -2.13 -4.26
N PRO A 85 25.19 -1.31 -4.97
CA PRO A 85 24.66 -0.38 -5.96
C PRO A 85 23.75 -1.10 -6.95
N GLY A 86 22.61 -0.51 -7.25
CA GLY A 86 21.58 -1.11 -8.10
C GLY A 86 20.18 -0.59 -7.82
N VAL A 87 19.22 -1.14 -8.54
CA VAL A 87 17.80 -0.83 -8.38
C VAL A 87 17.16 -1.83 -7.44
N TYR A 88 16.38 -1.32 -6.49
CA TYR A 88 15.62 -2.12 -5.55
C TYR A 88 14.16 -1.69 -5.55
N LEU A 89 13.29 -2.65 -5.24
CA LEU A 89 11.88 -2.40 -4.95
C LEU A 89 11.70 -2.56 -3.44
N ALA A 90 11.28 -1.51 -2.75
CA ALA A 90 10.81 -1.62 -1.38
C ALA A 90 9.30 -1.88 -1.38
N GLU A 91 8.86 -2.87 -0.62
CA GLU A 91 7.47 -3.10 -0.28
C GLU A 91 7.30 -2.89 1.23
N LEU A 92 6.40 -1.99 1.58
CA LEU A 92 5.94 -1.80 2.94
C LEU A 92 4.60 -2.50 3.11
N ILE A 93 4.52 -3.39 4.10
CA ILE A 93 3.32 -4.14 4.44
C ILE A 93 2.88 -3.70 5.84
N LEU A 94 1.70 -3.11 5.92
CA LEU A 94 1.12 -2.65 7.18
C LEU A 94 0.33 -3.78 7.85
N SER A 95 0.15 -3.70 9.16
CA SER A 95 -0.74 -4.61 9.91
C SER A 95 -2.19 -4.59 9.41
N SER A 96 -2.63 -3.47 8.81
CA SER A 96 -3.92 -3.34 8.15
C SER A 96 -4.03 -4.12 6.83
N GLY A 97 -2.94 -4.73 6.35
CA GLY A 97 -2.87 -5.43 5.07
C GLY A 97 -2.62 -4.52 3.86
N LYS A 98 -2.66 -3.19 4.04
CA LYS A 98 -2.30 -2.23 3.00
C LYS A 98 -0.81 -2.36 2.66
N ARG A 99 -0.51 -2.37 1.36
CA ARG A 99 0.85 -2.47 0.84
C ARG A 99 1.19 -1.25 0.02
N GLU A 100 2.39 -0.71 0.22
CA GLU A 100 2.92 0.38 -0.59
C GLU A 100 4.27 -0.01 -1.16
N ARG A 101 4.51 0.36 -2.43
CA ARG A 101 5.71 -0.02 -3.17
C ARG A 101 6.48 1.22 -3.61
N PHE A 102 7.78 1.16 -3.46
CA PHE A 102 8.68 2.25 -3.79
C PHE A 102 9.88 1.72 -4.56
N LYS A 103 10.31 2.46 -5.58
CA LYS A 103 11.55 2.17 -6.31
C LYS A 103 12.69 2.93 -5.67
N LEU A 104 13.80 2.25 -5.42
CA LEU A 104 15.04 2.83 -4.94
C LEU A 104 16.16 2.61 -5.94
N ILE A 105 17.02 3.60 -6.11
CA ILE A 105 18.15 3.54 -7.04
C ILE A 105 19.41 3.90 -6.26
N LEU A 106 20.14 2.87 -5.82
CA LEU A 106 21.41 3.04 -5.11
C LEU A 106 22.56 3.14 -6.12
N THR A 107 23.38 4.18 -6.01
CA THR A 107 24.44 4.47 -6.99
C THR A 107 25.86 4.39 -6.45
N ARG A 108 26.09 4.34 -5.12
CA ARG A 108 27.40 4.12 -4.48
C ARG A 108 27.26 3.41 -3.14
#